data_AF-K1QBE0-F1
#
_entry.id   AF-K1QBE0-F1
#
_cell.length_a   1.000
_cell.length_b   1.000
_cell.length_c   1.000
_cell.angle_alpha   90.00
_cell.angle_beta   90.00
_cell.angle_gamma   90.00
#
_symmetry.space_group_name_H-M   'P 1'
#
loop_
_entity.id
_entity.type
_entity.pdbx_description
1 polymer ?
#
loop_
_entity_poly.entity_id
_entity_poly.type
_entity_poly.pdbx_seq_one_letter_code
_entity_poly.pdbx_strand_id
1 'polypeptide(L)'
;METVKASLRSRFTDSGDARILSALSRFFDPQCFSDRTPPSEDIDVIAKHLSVCMVGEVRECRVELGNFVEFCRARLQANPKVFFSSTDVCQVEFRARELFPIVAAAAGRLITAPVSTADCERGFSRQNLIKTDVRSCLKPTTLENLMRLSINSGKEEMDYEEAFRKWSSLKARRIFYVNFNQ
;
A
#
# COMPACT_ATOMS: atom_id res chain seq x y z
N MET A 1 -7.36 -27.28 7.40
CA MET A 1 -6.04 -27.01 6.79
C MET A 1 -6.13 -26.88 5.28
N GLU A 2 -6.84 -27.79 4.59
CA GLU A 2 -7.09 -27.69 3.15
C GLU A 2 -7.85 -26.42 2.72
N THR A 3 -8.84 -25.98 3.49
CA THR A 3 -9.58 -24.72 3.21
C THR A 3 -8.68 -23.48 3.26
N VAL A 4 -7.71 -23.45 4.19
CA VAL A 4 -6.75 -22.35 4.31
C VAL A 4 -5.74 -22.39 3.17
N LYS A 5 -5.24 -23.58 2.79
CA LYS A 5 -4.37 -23.74 1.63
C LYS A 5 -5.07 -23.38 0.32
N ALA A 6 -6.33 -23.76 0.16
CA ALA A 6 -7.15 -23.39 -1.00
C ALA A 6 -7.39 -21.87 -1.06
N SER A 7 -7.68 -21.23 0.09
CA SER A 7 -7.83 -19.78 0.17
C SER A 7 -6.53 -19.03 -0.13
N LEU A 8 -5.40 -19.48 0.41
CA LEU A 8 -4.09 -18.90 0.10
C LEU A 8 -3.73 -19.09 -1.37
N ARG A 9 -3.88 -20.30 -1.91
CA ARG A 9 -3.68 -20.55 -3.34
C ARG A 9 -4.56 -19.64 -4.18
N SER A 10 -5.86 -19.57 -3.93
CA SER A 10 -6.78 -18.68 -4.65
C SER A 10 -6.34 -17.21 -4.66
N ARG A 11 -5.70 -16.71 -3.58
CA ARG A 11 -5.18 -15.33 -3.51
C ARG A 11 -3.90 -15.10 -4.32
N PHE A 12 -3.14 -16.16 -4.61
CA PHE A 12 -1.85 -16.09 -5.31
C PHE A 12 -1.84 -16.81 -6.67
N THR A 13 -2.93 -17.49 -7.05
CA THR A 13 -3.07 -18.21 -8.32
C THR A 13 -3.83 -17.40 -9.37
N ASP A 14 -4.46 -16.29 -9.01
CA ASP A 14 -5.09 -15.42 -9.99
C ASP A 14 -3.99 -14.67 -10.76
N SER A 15 -3.72 -15.12 -11.98
CA SER A 15 -2.75 -14.49 -12.88
C SER A 15 -3.16 -13.06 -13.26
N GLY A 16 -4.39 -12.65 -12.93
CA GLY A 16 -4.91 -11.31 -13.11
C GLY A 16 -4.05 -10.24 -12.43
N ASP A 17 -3.74 -10.40 -11.14
CA ASP A 17 -2.98 -9.40 -10.38
C ASP A 17 -1.56 -9.24 -10.92
N ALA A 18 -0.88 -10.36 -11.22
CA ALA A 18 0.45 -10.35 -11.81
C ALA A 18 0.45 -9.68 -13.20
N ARG A 19 -0.60 -9.92 -14.00
CA ARG A 19 -0.77 -9.28 -15.31
C ARG A 19 -0.99 -7.78 -15.18
N ILE A 20 -1.83 -7.34 -14.24
CA ILE A 20 -2.10 -5.92 -13.98
C ILE A 20 -0.84 -5.21 -13.50
N LEU A 21 -0.13 -5.77 -12.52
CA LEU A 21 1.12 -5.20 -12.01
C LEU A 21 2.20 -5.13 -13.09
N SER A 22 2.29 -6.16 -13.95
CA SER A 22 3.21 -6.16 -15.09
C SER A 22 2.84 -5.06 -16.10
N ALA A 23 1.56 -4.90 -16.42
CA ALA A 23 1.07 -3.86 -17.32
C ALA A 23 1.35 -2.46 -16.74
N LEU A 24 1.06 -2.23 -15.46
CA LEU A 24 1.37 -0.98 -14.77
C LEU A 24 2.87 -0.68 -14.76
N SER A 25 3.71 -1.68 -14.44
CA SER A 25 5.17 -1.51 -14.42
C SER A 25 5.72 -1.12 -15.79
N ARG A 26 5.20 -1.70 -16.88
CA ARG A 26 5.60 -1.33 -18.24
C ARG A 26 5.05 0.04 -18.64
N PHE A 27 3.79 0.32 -18.33
CA PHE A 27 3.15 1.60 -18.65
C PHE A 27 3.91 2.79 -18.06
N PHE A 28 4.43 2.65 -16.85
CA PHE A 28 5.22 3.69 -16.19
C PHE A 28 6.73 3.60 -16.44
N ASP A 29 7.22 2.67 -17.26
CA ASP A 29 8.64 2.61 -17.63
C ASP A 29 9.02 3.79 -18.55
N PRO A 30 10.04 4.60 -18.22
CA PRO A 30 10.53 5.66 -19.11
C PRO A 30 10.81 5.21 -20.55
N GLN A 31 11.24 3.95 -20.75
CA GLN A 31 11.54 3.39 -22.07
C GLN A 31 10.28 3.21 -22.94
N CYS A 32 9.10 3.12 -22.32
CA CYS A 32 7.81 3.03 -23.04
C CYS A 32 7.35 4.36 -23.64
N PHE A 33 8.15 5.42 -23.52
CA PHE A 33 7.87 6.70 -24.14
C PHE A 33 8.94 7.12 -25.15
N SER A 34 10.13 6.48 -25.13
CA SER A 34 11.27 6.84 -25.99
C SER A 34 11.20 6.19 -27.37
N ASP A 35 11.00 4.87 -27.45
CA ASP A 35 11.10 4.12 -28.73
C ASP A 35 10.00 3.08 -28.94
N ARG A 36 9.08 2.93 -27.99
CA ARG A 36 7.95 1.99 -28.08
C ARG A 36 6.67 2.72 -27.73
N THR A 37 5.63 2.58 -28.53
CA THR A 37 4.28 2.76 -28.02
C THR A 37 4.10 1.75 -26.88
N PRO A 38 3.49 2.11 -25.73
CA PRO A 38 3.06 1.10 -24.78
C PRO A 38 2.23 0.06 -25.54
N PRO A 39 2.42 -1.24 -25.31
CA PRO A 39 1.60 -2.25 -25.97
C PRO A 39 0.12 -1.87 -25.77
N SER A 40 -0.66 -1.78 -26.85
CA SER A 40 -2.10 -1.49 -26.76
C SER A 40 -2.76 -2.37 -25.70
N GLU A 41 -2.31 -3.62 -25.62
CA GLU A 41 -2.74 -4.59 -24.64
C GLU A 41 -2.53 -4.14 -23.18
N ASP A 42 -1.40 -3.51 -22.83
CA ASP A 42 -1.16 -3.04 -21.47
C ASP A 42 -2.12 -1.91 -21.10
N ILE A 43 -2.37 -0.97 -22.03
CA ILE A 43 -3.37 0.10 -21.85
C ILE A 43 -4.76 -0.51 -21.66
N ASP A 44 -5.12 -1.51 -22.47
CA ASP A 44 -6.43 -2.16 -22.40
C ASP A 44 -6.62 -2.94 -21.07
N VAL A 45 -5.56 -3.61 -20.59
CA VAL A 45 -5.55 -4.29 -19.28
C VAL A 45 -5.72 -3.29 -18.15
N ILE A 46 -4.97 -2.18 -18.16
CA ILE A 46 -5.05 -1.15 -17.13
C ILE A 46 -6.42 -0.46 -17.17
N ALA A 47 -6.91 -0.08 -18.35
CA ALA A 47 -8.20 0.58 -18.51
C ALA A 47 -9.35 -0.29 -17.99
N LYS A 48 -9.33 -1.60 -18.31
CA LYS A 48 -10.33 -2.55 -17.81
C LYS A 48 -10.26 -2.73 -16.30
N HIS A 49 -9.06 -2.75 -15.72
CA HIS A 49 -8.91 -2.84 -14.26
C HIS A 49 -9.42 -1.55 -13.57
N LEU A 50 -9.01 -0.38 -14.08
CA LEU A 50 -9.38 0.90 -13.49
C LEU A 50 -10.89 1.18 -13.61
N SER A 51 -11.55 0.79 -14.69
CA SER A 51 -13.01 0.96 -14.82
C SER A 51 -13.82 0.14 -13.81
N VAL A 52 -13.26 -0.95 -13.26
CA VAL A 52 -13.88 -1.72 -12.17
C VAL A 52 -13.64 -1.03 -10.83
N CYS A 53 -12.50 -0.37 -10.66
CA CYS A 53 -12.08 0.23 -9.39
C CYS A 53 -12.42 1.73 -9.25
N MET A 54 -12.84 2.38 -10.33
CA MET A 54 -13.10 3.82 -10.43
C MET A 54 -14.48 4.04 -11.06
N VAL A 55 -15.09 5.20 -10.82
CA VAL A 55 -16.31 5.63 -11.52
C VAL A 55 -15.91 6.13 -12.90
N GLY A 56 -15.97 5.27 -13.92
CA GLY A 56 -15.65 5.63 -15.31
C GLY A 56 -15.75 4.47 -16.28
N GLU A 57 -16.00 4.77 -17.57
CA GLU A 57 -16.04 3.74 -18.61
C GLU A 57 -14.63 3.29 -19.01
N VAL A 58 -14.48 2.04 -19.47
CA VAL A 58 -13.21 1.51 -20.01
C VAL A 58 -12.65 2.43 -21.10
N ARG A 59 -13.53 2.98 -21.94
CA ARG A 59 -13.15 3.88 -23.03
C ARG A 59 -12.52 5.17 -22.52
N GLU A 60 -13.07 5.77 -21.47
CA GLU A 60 -12.55 6.99 -20.86
C GLU A 60 -11.18 6.74 -20.24
N CYS A 61 -11.04 5.63 -19.50
CA CYS A 61 -9.76 5.21 -18.93
C CYS A 61 -8.69 5.05 -20.03
N ARG A 62 -9.05 4.39 -21.13
CA ARG A 62 -8.15 4.17 -22.27
C ARG A 62 -7.71 5.48 -22.93
N VAL A 63 -8.64 6.41 -23.14
CA VAL A 63 -8.35 7.72 -23.74
C VAL A 63 -7.40 8.51 -22.85
N GLU A 64 -7.65 8.57 -21.54
CA GLU A 64 -6.79 9.30 -20.62
C GLU A 64 -5.38 8.71 -20.54
N LEU A 65 -5.26 7.38 -20.44
CA LEU A 65 -3.97 6.68 -20.46
C LEU A 65 -3.19 7.00 -21.75
N GLY A 66 -3.87 7.03 -22.91
CA GLY A 66 -3.26 7.41 -24.18
C GLY A 66 -2.79 8.87 -24.21
N ASN A 67 -3.62 9.80 -23.74
CA ASN A 67 -3.25 11.22 -23.67
C ASN A 67 -2.03 11.45 -22.75
N PHE A 68 -1.93 10.70 -21.66
CA PHE A 68 -0.78 10.76 -20.77
C PHE A 68 0.51 10.25 -21.42
N VAL A 69 0.42 9.21 -22.26
CA VAL A 69 1.57 8.71 -23.03
C VAL A 69 2.10 9.80 -23.96
N GLU A 70 1.21 10.50 -24.67
CA GLU A 70 1.60 11.63 -25.52
C GLU A 70 2.23 12.76 -24.70
N PHE A 71 1.66 13.06 -23.53
CA PHE A 71 2.20 14.06 -22.61
C PHE A 71 3.62 13.72 -22.13
N CYS A 72 3.86 12.48 -21.71
CA CYS A 72 5.19 12.03 -21.28
C CYS A 72 6.20 12.03 -22.44
N ARG A 73 5.76 11.64 -23.65
CA ARG A 73 6.60 11.70 -24.85
C ARG A 73 7.03 13.12 -25.19
N ALA A 74 6.10 14.07 -25.16
CA ALA A 74 6.41 15.49 -25.40
C ALA A 74 7.46 16.02 -24.40
N ARG A 75 7.37 15.60 -23.13
CA ARG A 75 8.36 15.98 -22.10
C ARG A 75 9.74 15.37 -22.36
N LEU A 76 9.81 14.11 -22.78
CA LEU A 76 11.07 13.46 -23.13
C LEU A 76 11.72 14.07 -24.37
N GLN A 77 10.92 14.45 -25.37
CA GLN A 77 11.42 15.17 -26.54
C GLN A 77 12.00 16.54 -26.16
N ALA A 78 11.36 17.26 -25.23
CA ALA A 78 11.86 18.54 -24.73
C ALA A 78 13.10 18.39 -23.83
N ASN A 79 13.18 17.31 -23.05
CA ASN A 79 14.30 16.99 -22.20
C ASN A 79 14.48 15.45 -22.08
N PRO A 80 15.46 14.85 -22.79
CA PRO A 80 15.69 13.40 -22.77
C PRO A 80 16.07 12.84 -21.39
N LYS A 81 16.46 13.69 -20.43
CA LYS A 81 16.84 13.31 -19.06
C LYS A 81 15.75 13.65 -18.04
N VAL A 82 14.49 13.81 -18.47
CA VAL A 82 13.38 14.17 -17.56
C VAL A 82 12.93 13.02 -16.66
N PHE A 83 13.07 11.76 -17.11
CA PHE A 83 12.70 10.57 -16.35
C PHE A 83 13.89 9.60 -16.28
N PHE A 84 14.28 9.19 -15.07
CA PHE A 84 15.35 8.22 -14.83
C PHE A 84 14.82 6.86 -14.36
N SER A 85 13.59 6.83 -13.85
CA SER A 85 12.95 5.67 -13.25
C SER A 85 11.43 5.69 -13.44
N SER A 86 10.77 4.55 -13.24
CA SER A 86 9.30 4.48 -13.24
C SER A 86 8.67 5.36 -12.16
N THR A 87 9.36 5.55 -11.04
CA THR A 87 8.93 6.45 -9.97
C THR A 87 8.87 7.90 -10.45
N ASP A 88 9.79 8.34 -11.31
CA ASP A 88 9.76 9.71 -11.84
C ASP A 88 8.53 9.95 -12.71
N VAL A 89 8.13 8.93 -13.50
CA VAL A 89 6.91 8.96 -14.30
C VAL A 89 5.68 8.92 -13.40
N CYS A 90 5.67 8.05 -12.38
CA CYS A 90 4.68 7.98 -11.31
C CYS A 90 4.79 9.09 -10.26
N GLN A 91 5.50 10.18 -10.52
CA GLN A 91 5.41 11.40 -9.71
C GLN A 91 4.85 12.56 -10.52
N VAL A 92 4.64 12.37 -11.82
CA VAL A 92 4.02 13.35 -12.70
C VAL A 92 2.58 13.62 -12.26
N GLU A 93 1.90 12.63 -11.66
CA GLU A 93 0.55 12.82 -11.16
C GLU A 93 0.45 13.90 -10.08
N PHE A 94 1.45 14.10 -9.22
CA PHE A 94 1.39 15.21 -8.24
C PHE A 94 1.17 16.58 -8.90
N ARG A 95 1.64 16.76 -10.14
CA ARG A 95 1.50 18.01 -10.89
C ARG A 95 0.37 17.99 -11.91
N ALA A 96 -0.01 16.80 -12.37
CA ALA A 96 -0.95 16.62 -13.46
C ALA A 96 -2.23 15.86 -13.08
N ARG A 97 -2.48 15.63 -11.78
CA ARG A 97 -3.65 14.89 -11.27
C ARG A 97 -4.98 15.45 -11.75
N GLU A 98 -5.09 16.77 -11.86
CA GLU A 98 -6.28 17.44 -12.37
C GLU A 98 -6.50 17.20 -13.87
N LEU A 99 -5.42 16.95 -14.61
CA LEU A 99 -5.47 16.65 -16.05
C LEU A 99 -5.62 15.14 -16.32
N PHE A 100 -5.07 14.31 -15.44
CA PHE A 100 -5.02 12.85 -15.57
C PHE A 100 -5.39 12.15 -14.25
N PRO A 101 -6.64 12.24 -13.77
CA PRO A 101 -7.06 11.66 -12.50
C PRO A 101 -7.04 10.12 -12.49
N ILE A 102 -7.29 9.46 -13.62
CA ILE A 102 -7.24 7.99 -13.77
C ILE A 102 -5.79 7.52 -13.73
N VAL A 103 -4.90 8.21 -14.44
CA VAL A 103 -3.44 7.91 -14.39
C VAL A 103 -2.89 8.13 -12.99
N ALA A 104 -3.31 9.22 -12.32
CA ALA A 104 -2.91 9.48 -10.94
C ALA A 104 -3.32 8.34 -9.99
N ALA A 105 -4.53 7.82 -10.18
CA ALA A 105 -5.01 6.69 -9.41
C ALA A 105 -4.23 5.40 -9.71
N ALA A 106 -3.76 5.21 -10.94
CA ALA A 106 -2.91 4.08 -11.32
C ALA A 106 -1.50 4.19 -10.74
N ALA A 107 -0.86 5.37 -10.88
CA ALA A 107 0.46 5.68 -10.34
C ALA A 107 0.49 5.49 -8.82
N GLY A 108 -0.51 6.05 -8.11
CA GLY A 108 -0.67 5.90 -6.67
C GLY A 108 -0.73 4.44 -6.21
N ARG A 109 -1.41 3.57 -6.97
CA ARG A 109 -1.47 2.13 -6.66
C ARG A 109 -0.12 1.44 -6.89
N LEU A 110 0.59 1.78 -7.97
CA LEU A 110 1.89 1.17 -8.25
C LEU A 110 2.94 1.54 -7.18
N ILE A 111 3.01 2.81 -6.78
CA ILE A 111 4.01 3.27 -5.80
C ILE A 111 3.69 2.86 -4.36
N THR A 112 2.44 2.47 -4.07
CA THR A 112 2.02 1.95 -2.76
C THR A 112 2.02 0.43 -2.69
N ALA A 113 2.19 -0.27 -3.82
CA ALA A 113 2.29 -1.71 -3.83
C ALA A 113 3.55 -2.13 -3.05
N PRO A 114 3.42 -3.00 -2.03
CA PRO A 114 4.57 -3.47 -1.27
C PRO A 114 5.40 -4.40 -2.14
N VAL A 115 6.48 -3.87 -2.73
CA VAL A 115 7.42 -4.64 -3.57
C VAL A 115 8.46 -5.40 -2.73
N SER A 116 8.56 -5.08 -1.44
CA SER A 116 9.54 -5.66 -0.51
C SER A 116 8.87 -6.22 0.74
N THR A 117 9.41 -7.33 1.26
CA THR A 117 9.02 -7.90 2.57
C THR A 117 9.60 -7.14 3.75
N ALA A 118 10.49 -6.16 3.53
CA ALA A 118 11.17 -5.42 4.59
C ALA A 118 10.19 -4.74 5.57
N ASP A 119 9.06 -4.22 5.10
CA ASP A 119 8.05 -3.63 5.98
C ASP A 119 7.33 -4.68 6.82
N CYS A 120 7.09 -5.87 6.28
CA CYS A 120 6.58 -7.01 7.05
C CYS A 120 7.59 -7.45 8.12
N GLU A 121 8.88 -7.49 7.79
CA GLU A 121 9.97 -7.83 8.73
C GLU A 121 10.10 -6.80 9.85
N ARG A 122 9.91 -5.51 9.54
CA ARG A 122 9.79 -4.44 10.56
C ARG A 122 8.57 -4.66 11.44
N GLY A 123 7.43 -5.04 10.86
CA GLY A 123 6.22 -5.42 11.59
C GLY A 123 6.45 -6.59 12.55
N PHE A 124 7.11 -7.66 12.10
CA PHE A 124 7.49 -8.81 12.93
C PHE A 124 8.47 -8.43 14.04
N SER A 125 9.46 -7.59 13.72
CA SER A 125 10.39 -7.07 14.73
C SER A 125 9.65 -6.30 15.82
N ARG A 126 8.67 -5.47 15.45
CA ARG A 126 7.83 -4.76 16.42
C ARG A 126 6.93 -5.69 17.22
N GLN A 127 6.40 -6.73 16.59
CA GLN A 127 5.63 -7.77 17.25
C GLN A 127 6.47 -8.49 18.31
N ASN A 128 7.74 -8.80 18.02
CA ASN A 128 8.66 -9.44 18.95
C ASN A 128 9.00 -8.55 20.15
N LEU A 129 9.06 -7.22 19.97
CA LEU A 129 9.21 -6.29 21.10
C LEU A 129 7.98 -6.25 22.00
N ILE A 130 6.78 -6.44 21.43
CA ILE A 130 5.51 -6.44 22.18
C ILE A 130 5.29 -7.78 22.88
N LYS A 131 5.60 -8.90 22.22
CA LYS A 131 5.50 -10.25 22.76
C LYS A 131 6.83 -10.70 23.34
N THR A 132 7.00 -10.47 24.63
CA THR A 132 8.13 -11.01 25.40
C THR A 132 7.79 -12.37 26.00
N ASP A 133 8.77 -13.06 26.59
CA ASP A 133 8.57 -14.36 27.24
C ASP A 133 7.46 -14.34 28.30
N VAL A 134 7.35 -13.23 29.04
CA VAL A 134 6.32 -12.99 30.06
C VAL A 134 5.00 -12.46 29.47
N ARG A 135 4.97 -12.10 28.19
CA ARG A 135 3.81 -11.50 27.48
C ARG A 135 3.47 -12.25 26.19
N SER A 136 3.60 -13.56 26.22
CA SER A 136 3.40 -14.43 25.05
C SER A 136 1.93 -14.69 24.69
N CYS A 137 1.02 -14.63 25.68
CA CYS A 137 -0.41 -14.98 25.54
C CYS A 137 -1.35 -13.78 25.32
N LEU A 138 -0.95 -12.78 24.51
CA LEU A 138 -1.86 -11.69 24.15
C LEU A 138 -2.97 -12.15 23.22
N LYS A 139 -4.19 -11.62 23.43
CA LYS A 139 -5.28 -11.78 22.47
C LYS A 139 -4.89 -11.13 21.13
N PRO A 140 -5.26 -11.71 19.96
CA PRO A 140 -4.93 -11.14 18.65
C PRO A 140 -5.30 -9.66 18.51
N THR A 141 -6.50 -9.27 18.97
CA THR A 141 -6.97 -7.87 18.94
C THR A 141 -6.13 -6.95 19.83
N THR A 142 -5.66 -7.44 20.97
CA THR A 142 -4.77 -6.67 21.85
C THR A 142 -3.40 -6.48 21.21
N LEU A 143 -2.86 -7.53 20.61
CA LEU A 143 -1.58 -7.48 19.91
C LEU A 143 -1.63 -6.52 18.72
N GLU A 144 -2.68 -6.60 17.92
CA GLU A 144 -2.91 -5.71 16.77
C GLU A 144 -2.97 -4.23 17.21
N ASN A 145 -3.75 -3.92 18.25
CA ASN A 145 -3.84 -2.56 18.77
C ASN A 145 -2.48 -2.04 19.25
N LEU A 146 -1.70 -2.87 19.93
CA LEU A 146 -0.36 -2.50 20.39
C LEU A 146 0.61 -2.31 19.22
N MET A 147 0.53 -3.14 18.19
CA MET A 147 1.33 -2.97 16.98
C MET A 147 0.96 -1.66 16.27
N ARG A 148 -0.33 -1.36 16.10
CA ARG A 148 -0.82 -0.10 15.51
C ARG A 148 -0.35 1.11 16.31
N LEU A 149 -0.55 1.11 17.63
CA LEU A 149 -0.02 2.16 18.51
C LEU A 149 1.48 2.29 18.34
N SER A 150 2.19 1.18 18.33
CA SER A 150 3.63 1.19 18.30
C SER A 150 4.25 1.63 16.97
N ILE A 151 3.53 1.52 15.86
CA ILE A 151 3.94 2.02 14.54
C ILE A 151 3.56 3.50 14.39
N ASN A 152 2.40 3.90 14.91
CA ASN A 152 1.82 5.22 14.68
C ASN A 152 1.99 6.22 15.85
N SER A 153 2.58 5.79 16.98
CA SER A 153 2.87 6.67 18.12
C SER A 153 4.04 7.59 17.83
N GLY A 154 3.81 8.56 16.95
CA GLY A 154 4.68 9.72 16.75
C GLY A 154 4.18 10.90 17.58
N LYS A 155 5.04 11.40 18.48
CA LYS A 155 5.11 12.77 19.02
C LYS A 155 3.90 13.41 19.73
N GLU A 156 2.76 12.74 19.91
CA GLU A 156 1.75 13.23 20.84
C GLU A 156 2.04 12.72 22.26
N GLU A 157 2.10 13.63 23.23
CA GLU A 157 2.16 13.29 24.66
C GLU A 157 0.85 12.61 25.05
N MET A 158 0.83 11.27 24.96
CA MET A 158 -0.25 10.50 25.56
C MET A 158 -0.21 10.71 27.07
N ASP A 159 -1.31 11.19 27.66
CA ASP A 159 -1.44 11.26 29.12
C ASP A 159 -1.52 9.82 29.68
N TYR A 160 -0.35 9.30 30.07
CA TYR A 160 -0.21 7.97 30.65
C TYR A 160 -1.00 7.84 31.96
N GLU A 161 -1.21 8.93 32.70
CA GLU A 161 -1.92 8.92 33.98
C GLU A 161 -3.43 8.81 33.77
N GLU A 162 -3.99 9.53 32.79
CA GLU A 162 -5.38 9.33 32.38
C GLU A 162 -5.61 7.92 31.83
N ALA A 163 -4.72 7.44 30.96
CA ALA A 163 -4.80 6.10 30.39
C ALA A 163 -4.73 5.02 31.48
N PHE A 164 -3.86 5.18 32.47
CA PHE A 164 -3.74 4.29 33.61
C PHE A 164 -4.99 4.30 34.49
N ARG A 165 -5.51 5.48 34.85
CA ARG A 165 -6.76 5.62 35.61
C ARG A 165 -7.92 4.92 34.90
N LYS A 166 -8.12 5.18 33.61
CA LYS A 166 -9.15 4.50 32.81
C LYS A 166 -8.93 3.00 32.74
N TRP A 167 -7.70 2.54 32.52
CA TRP A 167 -7.40 1.11 32.47
C TRP A 167 -7.67 0.40 33.80
N SER A 168 -7.33 1.04 34.92
CA SER A 168 -7.54 0.52 36.28
C SER A 168 -9.02 0.44 36.65
N SER A 169 -9.84 1.41 36.22
CA SER A 169 -11.28 1.45 36.54
C SER A 169 -12.12 0.45 35.74
N LEU A 170 -11.68 0.03 34.56
CA LEU A 170 -12.43 -0.90 33.69
C LEU A 170 -12.66 -2.29 34.31
N LYS A 171 -11.80 -2.74 35.23
CA LYS A 171 -11.99 -4.00 35.98
C LYS A 171 -11.04 -4.07 37.16
N ALA A 172 -11.45 -4.76 38.22
CA ALA A 172 -10.58 -5.11 39.34
C ALA A 172 -9.31 -5.84 38.84
N ARG A 173 -8.14 -5.20 39.02
CA ARG A 173 -6.84 -5.76 38.58
C ARG A 173 -6.11 -6.37 39.77
N ARG A 174 -5.71 -7.63 39.65
CA ARG A 174 -4.97 -8.38 40.69
C ARG A 174 -3.75 -7.63 41.23
N ILE A 175 -3.06 -6.83 40.42
CA ILE A 175 -1.88 -6.06 40.83
C ILE A 175 -2.14 -5.05 41.95
N PHE A 176 -3.39 -4.62 42.14
CA PHE A 176 -3.77 -3.71 43.24
C PHE A 176 -4.23 -4.46 44.49
N TYR A 177 -4.30 -5.80 44.44
CA TYR A 177 -4.74 -6.65 45.55
C TYR A 177 -3.59 -7.49 46.11
N VAL A 178 -2.35 -7.22 45.71
CA VAL A 178 -1.18 -7.91 46.29
C VAL A 178 -0.70 -7.12 47.51
N ASN A 179 -0.86 -7.76 48.68
CA ASN A 179 -0.48 -7.39 50.07
C ASN A 179 -1.66 -6.83 50.90
N PHE A 180 -2.07 -7.43 52.03
CA PHE A 180 -1.26 -7.88 53.18
C PHE A 180 -1.72 -9.23 53.75
N ASN A 181 -0.83 -10.22 53.80
CA ASN A 181 -0.81 -11.31 54.79
C ASN A 181 0.68 -11.66 55.02
N GLN A 182 1.35 -10.80 55.78
CA GLN A 182 2.54 -11.16 56.57
C GLN A 182 2.14 -11.00 58.03
#